data_AF-A0A078AQ76-F1
#
_entry.id   AF-A0A078AQ76-F1
#
_cell.length_a   1.000
_cell.length_b   1.000
_cell.length_c   1.000
_cell.angle_alpha   90.00
_cell.angle_beta   90.00
_cell.angle_gamma   90.00
#
_symmetry.space_group_name_H-M   'P 1'
#
loop_
_entity.id
_entity.type
_entity.pdbx_description
1 polymer ?
#
loop_
_entity_poly.entity_id
_entity_poly.type
_entity_poly.pdbx_seq_one_letter_code
_entity_poly.pdbx_strand_id
1 'polypeptide(L)'
;MGNFACCSQREKEVERYDESVITFADRNRFKRDLSKKINVKKLHTETLNNQQVLDFDTYKTIMGLITRYATEITDVKNDETFENRLDLLNNNKEDEYNKIVQDLCYYSHRVQSTLMRQVQDSLQILNDDIIINSHDTYESRKQLFDHMNEEIEKDQSKTPGREYEPVTEEEVIEDAYSYYSEQITAFNSKLKETPDPQNHDNHTGSKLEEEGIKLEDQVYLVYGIHYRQLRKIVLQRQNSSSNNPADA
;
A
#
# COMPACT_ATOMS: atom_id res chain seq x y z
N MET A 1 -2.70 31.92 22.22
CA MET A 1 -2.42 31.83 20.77
C MET A 1 -1.22 30.91 20.62
N GLY A 2 -1.26 29.72 20.04
CA GLY A 2 -2.35 28.96 19.45
C GLY A 2 -2.20 27.47 19.80
N ASN A 3 -3.34 26.79 19.88
CA ASN A 3 -3.43 25.32 19.96
C ASN A 3 -3.09 24.76 18.57
N PHE A 4 -1.93 24.12 18.44
CA PHE A 4 -1.72 23.15 17.36
C PHE A 4 -2.42 21.86 17.77
N ALA A 5 -3.68 21.77 17.35
CA ALA A 5 -4.51 20.59 17.54
C ALA A 5 -3.85 19.40 16.83
N CYS A 6 -3.51 18.40 17.63
CA CYS A 6 -3.07 17.07 17.24
C CYS A 6 -4.12 16.40 16.33
N CYS A 7 -3.67 15.56 15.41
CA CYS A 7 -4.40 14.96 14.29
C CYS A 7 -5.62 14.07 14.66
N SER A 8 -6.11 14.07 15.90
CA SER A 8 -7.31 13.34 16.31
C SER A 8 -8.58 14.19 16.43
N GLN A 9 -8.50 15.53 16.40
CA GLN A 9 -9.70 16.40 16.54
C GLN A 9 -10.23 16.99 15.24
N ARG A 10 -9.71 16.54 14.09
CA ARG A 10 -10.32 16.76 12.77
C ARG A 10 -10.85 15.46 12.16
N GLU A 11 -11.32 14.56 13.02
CA GLU A 11 -12.46 13.70 12.68
C GLU A 11 -13.68 14.59 12.37
N LYS A 12 -13.66 15.27 11.23
CA LYS A 12 -14.92 15.51 10.53
C LYS A 12 -15.32 14.14 10.03
N GLU A 13 -16.40 13.59 10.59
CA GLU A 13 -17.25 12.54 10.03
C GLU A 13 -16.87 12.06 8.60
N VAL A 14 -15.89 11.17 8.45
CA VAL A 14 -15.68 10.43 7.19
C VAL A 14 -15.40 8.96 7.50
N GLU A 15 -16.30 8.35 8.27
CA GLU A 15 -16.60 6.91 8.14
C GLU A 15 -17.74 6.67 7.14
N ARG A 16 -18.08 7.66 6.32
CA ARG A 16 -19.03 7.46 5.23
C ARG A 16 -18.26 7.06 3.99
N TYR A 17 -18.30 5.75 3.76
CA TYR A 17 -18.28 5.11 2.45
C TYR A 17 -18.35 6.12 1.30
N ASP A 18 -17.25 6.25 0.57
CA ASP A 18 -17.22 7.10 -0.62
C ASP A 18 -17.00 6.24 -1.84
N GLU A 19 -18.11 5.76 -2.39
CA GLU A 19 -18.12 5.10 -3.70
C GLU A 19 -17.43 5.90 -4.80
N SER A 20 -17.28 7.23 -4.65
CA SER A 20 -16.67 8.06 -5.67
C SER A 20 -15.15 7.90 -5.77
N VAL A 21 -14.50 7.33 -4.75
CA VAL A 21 -13.04 7.08 -4.75
C VAL A 21 -12.64 6.02 -5.78
N ILE A 22 -13.54 5.10 -6.12
CA ILE A 22 -13.30 4.06 -7.12
C ILE A 22 -14.30 4.22 -8.27
N THR A 23 -13.82 4.28 -9.51
CA THR A 23 -14.71 4.42 -10.67
C THR A 23 -15.63 3.20 -10.83
N PHE A 24 -16.79 3.38 -11.45
CA PHE A 24 -17.70 2.26 -11.71
C PHE A 24 -17.04 1.14 -12.53
N ALA A 25 -16.14 1.49 -13.46
CA ALA A 25 -15.41 0.53 -14.27
C ALA A 25 -14.48 -0.33 -13.40
N ASP A 26 -13.69 0.30 -12.52
CA ASP A 26 -12.75 -0.40 -11.64
C ASP A 26 -13.48 -1.28 -10.62
N ARG A 27 -14.58 -0.78 -10.05
CA ARG A 27 -15.46 -1.57 -9.16
C ARG A 27 -15.94 -2.86 -9.82
N ASN A 28 -16.42 -2.78 -11.07
CA ASN A 28 -16.89 -3.96 -11.78
C ASN A 28 -15.77 -4.91 -12.20
N ARG A 29 -14.60 -4.37 -12.55
CA ARG A 29 -13.41 -5.15 -12.85
C ARG A 29 -12.95 -5.92 -11.62
N PHE A 30 -12.87 -5.26 -10.46
CA PHE A 30 -12.53 -5.86 -9.17
C PHE A 30 -13.49 -7.00 -8.80
N LYS A 31 -14.81 -6.76 -8.83
CA LYS A 31 -15.82 -7.79 -8.54
C LYS A 31 -15.71 -9.02 -9.45
N ARG A 32 -15.43 -8.80 -10.74
CA ARG A 32 -15.24 -9.87 -11.72
C ARG A 32 -13.99 -10.69 -11.43
N ASP A 33 -12.88 -10.04 -11.11
CA ASP A 33 -11.62 -10.72 -10.77
C ASP A 33 -11.75 -11.48 -9.46
N LEU A 34 -12.39 -10.87 -8.45
CA LEU A 34 -12.72 -11.50 -7.17
C LEU A 34 -13.52 -12.78 -7.37
N SER A 35 -14.60 -12.72 -8.16
CA SER A 35 -15.47 -13.88 -8.44
C SER A 35 -14.77 -15.00 -9.23
N LYS A 36 -13.72 -14.67 -9.99
CA LYS A 36 -12.93 -15.65 -10.73
C LYS A 36 -11.89 -16.33 -9.86
N LYS A 37 -11.22 -15.56 -8.99
CA LYS A 37 -10.14 -16.06 -8.14
C LYS A 37 -10.68 -16.79 -6.90
N ILE A 38 -11.88 -16.46 -6.45
CA ILE A 38 -12.47 -17.01 -5.23
C ILE A 38 -13.62 -17.94 -5.57
N ASN A 39 -13.56 -19.17 -5.06
CA ASN A 39 -14.67 -20.11 -5.16
C ASN A 39 -15.67 -19.89 -4.01
N VAL A 40 -16.62 -18.99 -4.23
CA VAL A 40 -17.65 -18.60 -3.23
C VAL A 40 -18.40 -19.81 -2.64
N LYS A 41 -18.61 -20.89 -3.41
CA LYS A 41 -19.30 -22.10 -2.93
C LYS A 41 -18.55 -22.81 -1.80
N LYS A 42 -17.21 -22.73 -1.77
CA LYS A 42 -16.39 -23.33 -0.71
C LYS A 42 -16.45 -22.52 0.59
N LEU A 43 -16.53 -21.20 0.49
CA LEU A 43 -16.62 -20.27 1.64
C LEU A 43 -17.86 -20.48 2.50
N HIS A 44 -19.00 -20.82 1.89
CA HIS A 44 -20.25 -21.07 2.64
C HIS A 44 -20.27 -22.41 3.39
N THR A 45 -19.40 -23.36 3.02
CA THR A 45 -19.35 -24.69 3.65
C THR A 45 -18.56 -24.72 4.97
N GLU A 46 -17.63 -23.79 5.18
CA GLU A 46 -16.77 -23.72 6.37
C GLU A 46 -17.36 -22.74 7.40
N THR A 47 -18.57 -23.04 7.88
CA THR A 47 -19.21 -22.26 8.94
C THR A 47 -18.90 -22.87 10.31
N LEU A 48 -18.09 -22.20 11.12
CA LEU A 48 -17.87 -22.53 12.53
C LEU A 48 -18.65 -21.50 13.36
N ASN A 49 -19.54 -21.95 14.25
CA ASN A 49 -20.33 -21.09 15.14
C ASN A 49 -21.05 -19.91 14.43
N ASN A 50 -21.66 -20.14 13.25
CA ASN A 50 -22.30 -19.11 12.42
C ASN A 50 -21.37 -18.00 11.88
N GLN A 51 -20.05 -18.16 12.00
CA GLN A 51 -19.06 -17.28 11.38
C GLN A 51 -18.47 -17.94 10.14
N GLN A 52 -18.28 -17.15 9.08
CA GLN A 52 -17.57 -17.59 7.89
C GLN A 52 -16.08 -17.64 8.19
N VAL A 53 -15.48 -18.83 8.03
CA VAL A 53 -14.04 -19.01 8.16
C VAL A 53 -13.44 -18.91 6.77
N LEU A 54 -12.50 -17.98 6.59
CA LEU A 54 -11.71 -17.92 5.36
C LEU A 54 -10.48 -18.80 5.53
N ASP A 55 -10.28 -19.74 4.60
CA ASP A 55 -9.00 -20.43 4.49
C ASP A 55 -7.89 -19.40 4.17
N PHE A 56 -6.67 -19.72 4.60
CA PHE A 56 -5.56 -18.78 4.54
C PHE A 56 -5.18 -18.42 3.09
N ASP A 57 -5.32 -19.35 2.15
CA ASP A 57 -4.98 -19.13 0.74
C ASP A 57 -6.02 -18.24 0.02
N THR A 58 -7.29 -18.33 0.41
CA THR A 58 -8.35 -17.45 -0.06
C THR A 58 -8.17 -16.05 0.51
N TYR A 59 -7.83 -15.94 1.80
CA TYR A 59 -7.48 -14.65 2.41
C TYR A 59 -6.28 -13.99 1.71
N LYS A 60 -5.20 -14.75 1.45
CA LYS A 60 -4.05 -14.31 0.65
C LYS A 60 -4.47 -13.77 -0.71
N THR A 61 -5.31 -14.51 -1.42
CA THR A 61 -5.80 -14.14 -2.74
C THR A 61 -6.63 -12.86 -2.71
N ILE A 62 -7.49 -12.71 -1.69
CA ILE A 62 -8.29 -11.50 -1.46
C ILE A 62 -7.37 -10.30 -1.23
N MET A 63 -6.42 -10.42 -0.30
CA MET A 63 -5.52 -9.34 0.06
C MET A 63 -4.61 -8.94 -1.10
N GLY A 64 -4.07 -9.92 -1.85
CA GLY A 64 -3.31 -9.65 -3.07
C GLY A 64 -4.13 -8.86 -4.10
N LEU A 65 -5.40 -9.20 -4.30
CA LEU A 65 -6.29 -8.43 -5.18
C LEU A 65 -6.55 -7.01 -4.65
N ILE A 66 -6.83 -6.85 -3.36
CA ILE A 66 -7.08 -5.52 -2.76
C ILE A 66 -5.85 -4.64 -2.92
N THR A 67 -4.66 -5.13 -2.54
CA THR A 67 -3.42 -4.35 -2.62
C THR A 67 -3.11 -3.96 -4.05
N ARG A 68 -3.24 -4.88 -5.01
CA ARG A 68 -3.02 -4.59 -6.43
C ARG A 68 -3.89 -3.44 -6.93
N TYR A 69 -5.20 -3.51 -6.71
CA TYR A 69 -6.12 -2.45 -7.14
C TYR A 69 -5.92 -1.14 -6.39
N ALA A 70 -5.62 -1.21 -5.08
CA ALA A 70 -5.28 -0.03 -4.30
C ALA A 70 -4.05 0.68 -4.86
N THR A 71 -2.98 -0.06 -5.15
CA THR A 71 -1.78 0.50 -5.78
C THR A 71 -2.09 1.09 -7.16
N GLU A 72 -2.78 0.36 -8.04
CA GLU A 72 -3.14 0.86 -9.38
C GLU A 72 -3.91 2.19 -9.32
N ILE A 73 -4.92 2.28 -8.45
CA ILE A 73 -5.77 3.47 -8.34
C ILE A 73 -5.02 4.63 -7.66
N THR A 74 -4.26 4.35 -6.61
CA THR A 74 -3.46 5.36 -5.91
C THR A 74 -2.33 5.89 -6.80
N ASP A 75 -1.72 5.05 -7.65
CA ASP A 75 -0.65 5.48 -8.55
C ASP A 75 -1.12 6.41 -9.66
N VAL A 76 -2.39 6.30 -10.10
CA VAL A 76 -2.98 7.31 -10.99
C VAL A 76 -3.04 8.66 -10.28
N LYS A 77 -3.46 8.67 -9.02
CA LYS A 77 -3.54 9.91 -8.23
C LYS A 77 -2.16 10.49 -7.92
N ASN A 78 -1.18 9.62 -7.68
CA ASN A 78 0.21 10.00 -7.47
C ASN A 78 0.78 10.70 -8.72
N ASP A 79 0.63 10.08 -9.91
CA ASP A 79 1.03 10.68 -11.21
C ASP A 79 0.40 12.07 -11.43
N GLU A 80 -0.90 12.24 -11.13
CA GLU A 80 -1.61 13.52 -11.31
C GLU A 80 -1.01 14.67 -10.49
N THR A 81 -0.42 14.34 -9.34
CA THR A 81 0.11 15.34 -8.39
C THR A 81 1.62 15.48 -8.46
N PHE A 82 2.32 14.58 -9.13
CA PHE A 82 3.77 14.45 -9.10
C PHE A 82 4.49 15.76 -9.49
N GLU A 83 4.23 16.28 -10.70
CA GLU A 83 4.87 17.53 -11.18
C GLU A 83 4.59 18.72 -10.26
N ASN A 84 3.36 18.84 -9.75
CA ASN A 84 3.00 19.90 -8.81
C ASN A 84 3.77 19.76 -7.48
N ARG A 85 3.96 18.54 -6.97
CA ARG A 85 4.76 18.34 -5.75
C ARG A 85 6.22 18.75 -5.95
N LEU A 86 6.81 18.41 -7.10
CA LEU A 86 8.17 18.81 -7.44
C LEU A 86 8.32 20.34 -7.55
N ASP A 87 7.35 21.00 -8.19
CA ASP A 87 7.31 22.46 -8.27
C ASP A 87 7.22 23.10 -6.87
N LEU A 88 6.41 22.54 -5.97
CA LEU A 88 6.30 23.04 -4.60
C LEU A 88 7.60 22.88 -3.81
N LEU A 89 8.29 21.75 -3.96
CA LEU A 89 9.60 21.51 -3.33
C LEU A 89 10.65 22.50 -3.85
N ASN A 90 10.75 22.69 -5.17
CA ASN A 90 11.68 23.63 -5.79
C ASN A 90 11.44 25.09 -5.37
N ASN A 91 10.19 25.44 -5.06
CA ASN A 91 9.79 26.77 -4.59
C ASN A 91 9.79 26.92 -3.06
N ASN A 92 10.31 25.95 -2.29
CA ASN A 92 10.32 25.94 -0.82
C ASN A 92 8.92 26.09 -0.19
N LYS A 93 7.89 25.55 -0.82
CA LYS A 93 6.50 25.56 -0.33
C LYS A 93 6.14 24.27 0.39
N GLU A 94 6.88 23.98 1.47
CA GLU A 94 6.78 22.71 2.19
C GLU A 94 5.38 22.44 2.78
N ASP A 95 4.65 23.46 3.24
CA ASP A 95 3.33 23.28 3.83
C ASP A 95 2.29 22.78 2.80
N GLU A 96 2.30 23.37 1.60
CA GLU A 96 1.42 22.97 0.50
C GLU A 96 1.80 21.56 0.00
N TYR A 97 3.10 21.28 -0.08
CA TYR A 97 3.63 19.98 -0.44
C TYR A 97 3.19 18.88 0.54
N ASN A 98 3.42 19.09 1.84
CA ASN A 98 3.07 18.15 2.89
C ASN A 98 1.56 17.85 2.91
N LYS A 99 0.73 18.84 2.59
CA LYS A 99 -0.71 18.65 2.47
C LYS A 99 -1.08 17.71 1.32
N ILE A 100 -0.44 17.83 0.15
CA ILE A 100 -0.69 16.93 -0.99
C ILE A 100 -0.26 15.49 -0.64
N VAL A 101 0.89 15.32 0.01
CA VAL A 101 1.37 14.00 0.47
C VAL A 101 0.36 13.36 1.43
N GLN A 102 -0.13 14.13 2.40
CA GLN A 102 -1.16 13.64 3.33
C GLN A 102 -2.47 13.27 2.61
N ASP A 103 -2.91 14.09 1.65
CA ASP A 103 -4.12 13.82 0.86
C ASP A 103 -3.98 12.52 0.04
N LEU A 104 -2.77 12.17 -0.43
CA LEU A 104 -2.49 10.91 -1.13
C LEU A 104 -2.56 9.69 -0.22
N CYS A 105 -1.95 9.75 0.97
CA CYS A 105 -2.04 8.67 1.94
C CYS A 105 -3.49 8.46 2.38
N TYR A 106 -4.22 9.54 2.62
CA TYR A 106 -5.65 9.45 2.94
C TYR A 106 -6.47 8.84 1.79
N TYR A 107 -6.16 9.21 0.54
CA TYR A 107 -6.79 8.61 -0.63
C TYR A 107 -6.50 7.10 -0.72
N SER A 108 -5.23 6.70 -0.55
CA SER A 108 -4.79 5.29 -0.55
C SER A 108 -5.58 4.45 0.46
N HIS A 109 -5.68 4.94 1.70
CA HIS A 109 -6.45 4.27 2.76
C HIS A 109 -7.92 4.12 2.37
N ARG A 110 -8.55 5.17 1.81
CA ARG A 110 -9.95 5.12 1.39
C ARG A 110 -10.20 4.14 0.26
N VAL A 111 -9.28 4.03 -0.70
CA VAL A 111 -9.35 3.02 -1.76
C VAL A 111 -9.34 1.63 -1.14
N GLN A 112 -8.40 1.34 -0.24
CA GLN A 112 -8.29 0.04 0.43
C GLN A 112 -9.56 -0.31 1.22
N SER A 113 -10.07 0.61 2.05
CA SER A 113 -11.32 0.39 2.80
C SER A 113 -12.51 0.13 1.87
N THR A 114 -12.58 0.84 0.74
CA THR A 114 -13.66 0.66 -0.24
C THR A 114 -13.57 -0.71 -0.91
N LEU A 115 -12.38 -1.15 -1.31
CA LEU A 115 -12.17 -2.48 -1.90
C LEU A 115 -12.47 -3.60 -0.90
N MET A 116 -12.04 -3.46 0.35
CA MET A 116 -12.34 -4.41 1.42
C MET A 116 -13.85 -4.60 1.60
N ARG A 117 -14.60 -3.50 1.63
CA ARG A 117 -16.05 -3.54 1.71
C ARG A 117 -16.69 -4.19 0.49
N GLN A 118 -16.16 -3.96 -0.71
CA GLN A 118 -16.64 -4.66 -1.90
C GLN A 118 -16.44 -6.17 -1.82
N VAL A 119 -15.38 -6.63 -1.15
CA VAL A 119 -15.18 -8.06 -0.87
C VAL A 119 -16.26 -8.56 0.07
N GLN A 120 -16.50 -7.87 1.19
CA GLN A 120 -17.55 -8.21 2.16
C GLN A 120 -18.93 -8.31 1.47
N ASP A 121 -19.30 -7.30 0.68
CA ASP A 121 -20.57 -7.26 -0.06
C ASP A 121 -20.68 -8.39 -1.10
N SER A 122 -19.61 -8.66 -1.84
CA SER A 122 -19.62 -9.65 -2.92
C SER A 122 -19.61 -11.09 -2.40
N LEU A 123 -19.00 -11.33 -1.23
CA LEU A 123 -18.91 -12.64 -0.60
C LEU A 123 -20.02 -12.88 0.44
N GLN A 124 -20.89 -11.89 0.68
CA GLN A 124 -21.91 -11.93 1.74
C GLN A 124 -21.31 -12.26 3.11
N ILE A 125 -20.12 -11.72 3.41
CA ILE A 125 -19.50 -11.83 4.73
C ILE A 125 -20.29 -10.94 5.67
N LEU A 126 -21.15 -11.55 6.47
CA LEU A 126 -21.98 -10.87 7.46
C LEU A 126 -21.15 -10.70 8.73
N ASN A 127 -20.72 -9.47 8.99
CA ASN A 127 -19.94 -8.97 10.14
C ASN A 127 -18.41 -8.96 9.97
N ASP A 128 -17.77 -7.99 10.63
CA ASP A 128 -16.33 -7.71 10.62
C ASP A 128 -15.46 -8.81 11.27
N ASP A 129 -16.07 -9.88 11.79
CA ASP A 129 -15.36 -10.99 12.42
C ASP A 129 -15.13 -12.13 11.43
N ILE A 130 -14.20 -11.90 10.49
CA ILE A 130 -13.57 -12.99 9.75
C ILE A 130 -12.70 -13.76 10.75
N ILE A 131 -13.12 -14.97 11.14
CA ILE A 131 -12.19 -15.89 11.80
C ILE A 131 -11.28 -16.44 10.71
N ILE A 132 -10.07 -15.89 10.64
CA ILE A 132 -8.98 -16.53 9.91
C ILE A 132 -8.66 -17.81 10.70
N ASN A 133 -8.80 -18.98 10.07
CA ASN A 133 -8.30 -20.22 10.66
C ASN A 133 -6.78 -20.24 10.50
N SER A 134 -6.10 -19.34 11.20
CA SER A 134 -4.66 -19.32 11.22
C SER A 134 -4.20 -20.25 12.33
N HIS A 135 -3.64 -21.39 11.92
CA HIS A 135 -2.49 -21.90 12.66
C HIS A 135 -1.39 -20.83 12.51
N ASP A 136 -1.46 -19.82 13.38
CA ASP A 136 -0.71 -18.57 13.30
C ASP A 136 0.75 -18.83 13.70
N THR A 137 1.59 -19.19 12.73
CA THR A 137 3.05 -19.18 12.87
C THR A 137 3.63 -17.94 12.18
N TYR A 138 4.81 -17.48 12.62
CA TYR A 138 5.50 -16.34 11.97
C TYR A 138 5.75 -16.59 10.47
N GLU A 139 5.84 -17.87 10.08
CA GLU A 139 6.01 -18.34 8.71
C GLU A 139 4.79 -18.06 7.82
N SER A 140 3.56 -18.20 8.33
CA SER A 140 2.36 -17.90 7.55
C SER A 140 2.28 -16.41 7.20
N ARG A 141 2.62 -15.52 8.14
CA ARG A 141 2.63 -14.05 7.90
C ARG A 141 3.64 -13.66 6.81
N LYS A 142 4.85 -14.24 6.82
CA LYS A 142 5.83 -14.02 5.74
C LYS A 142 5.29 -14.50 4.38
N GLN A 143 4.70 -15.68 4.33
CA GLN A 143 4.08 -16.22 3.10
C GLN A 143 2.94 -15.35 2.57
N LEU A 144 2.18 -14.69 3.45
CA LEU A 144 1.17 -13.71 3.05
C LEU A 144 1.80 -12.50 2.37
N PHE A 145 2.82 -11.90 2.97
CA PHE A 145 3.52 -10.75 2.38
C PHE A 145 4.17 -11.10 1.04
N ASP A 146 4.87 -12.23 0.96
CA ASP A 146 5.52 -12.70 -0.26
C ASP A 146 4.50 -12.94 -1.39
N HIS A 147 3.34 -13.54 -1.06
CA HIS A 147 2.26 -13.75 -2.02
C HIS A 147 1.60 -12.45 -2.47
N MET A 148 1.37 -11.50 -1.56
CA MET A 148 0.82 -10.19 -1.91
C MET A 148 1.73 -9.47 -2.91
N ASN A 149 3.05 -9.53 -2.70
CA ASN A 149 4.03 -8.96 -3.62
C ASN A 149 4.04 -9.68 -4.98
N GLU A 150 3.99 -11.02 -4.99
CA GLU A 150 3.94 -11.82 -6.23
C GLU A 150 2.70 -11.51 -7.08
N GLU A 151 1.53 -11.36 -6.45
CA GLU A 151 0.28 -11.04 -7.17
C GLU A 151 0.26 -9.61 -7.73
N ILE A 152 0.98 -8.68 -7.10
CA ILE A 152 1.21 -7.35 -7.65
C ILE A 152 2.07 -7.46 -8.94
N GLU A 153 3.13 -8.26 -8.93
CA GLU A 153 4.06 -8.41 -10.06
C GLU A 153 3.45 -9.12 -11.27
N LYS A 154 2.77 -10.25 -11.05
CA LYS A 154 2.16 -11.06 -12.13
C LYS A 154 1.26 -10.25 -13.04
N ASP A 155 0.57 -9.25 -12.50
CA ASP A 155 -0.41 -8.47 -13.23
C ASP A 155 0.07 -7.07 -13.65
N GLN A 156 1.10 -6.50 -13.01
CA GLN A 156 1.80 -5.31 -13.54
C GLN A 156 2.42 -5.57 -14.93
N SER A 157 2.84 -6.81 -15.22
CA SER A 157 3.33 -7.21 -16.55
C SER A 157 2.27 -7.16 -17.66
N LYS A 158 0.98 -7.11 -17.30
CA LYS A 158 -0.16 -7.13 -18.25
C LYS A 158 -0.74 -5.74 -18.54
N THR A 159 -0.37 -4.74 -17.75
CA THR A 159 -0.76 -3.35 -18.00
C THR A 159 0.16 -2.79 -19.09
N PRO A 160 -0.34 -2.18 -20.18
CA PRO A 160 0.52 -1.59 -21.20
C PRO A 160 1.39 -0.51 -20.53
N GLY A 161 2.67 -0.82 -20.37
CA GLY A 161 3.62 0.06 -19.72
C GLY A 161 3.74 1.35 -20.52
N ARG A 162 3.67 2.49 -19.84
CA ARG A 162 4.34 3.68 -20.36
C ARG A 162 5.83 3.35 -20.37
N GLU A 163 6.45 3.41 -21.53
CA GLU A 163 7.92 3.29 -21.65
C GLU A 163 8.53 4.51 -20.98
N TYR A 164 9.17 4.29 -19.83
CA TYR A 164 10.04 5.27 -19.20
C TYR A 164 11.44 5.02 -19.73
N GLU A 165 12.21 6.08 -19.98
CA GLU A 165 13.60 5.94 -20.41
C GLU A 165 14.38 5.11 -19.38
N PRO A 166 15.17 4.10 -19.83
CA PRO A 166 15.98 3.30 -18.93
C PRO A 166 17.00 4.21 -18.24
N VAL A 167 17.05 4.14 -16.91
CA VAL A 167 18.12 4.79 -16.12
C VAL A 167 19.44 4.11 -16.51
N THR A 168 20.38 4.89 -17.04
CA THR A 168 21.51 4.38 -17.82
C THR A 168 22.71 3.88 -17.00
N GLU A 169 22.77 4.16 -15.70
CA GLU A 169 23.95 3.87 -14.87
C GLU A 169 23.58 3.09 -13.60
N GLU A 170 24.09 1.86 -13.46
CA GLU A 170 23.84 0.98 -12.31
C GLU A 170 24.32 1.60 -10.99
N GLU A 171 25.40 2.39 -11.03
CA GLU A 171 25.92 3.14 -9.86
C GLU A 171 24.88 4.12 -9.32
N VAL A 172 24.18 4.86 -10.20
CA VAL A 172 23.09 5.78 -9.82
C VAL A 172 21.91 5.02 -9.22
N ILE A 173 21.61 3.82 -9.73
CA ILE A 173 20.56 2.95 -9.19
C ILE A 173 20.92 2.45 -7.79
N GLU A 174 22.17 2.02 -7.57
CA GLU A 174 22.64 1.54 -6.27
C GLU A 174 22.69 2.66 -5.23
N ASP A 175 23.15 3.84 -5.61
CA ASP A 175 23.16 5.01 -4.73
C ASP A 175 21.75 5.45 -4.35
N ALA A 176 20.84 5.54 -5.32
CA ALA A 176 19.45 5.90 -5.07
C ALA A 176 18.72 4.89 -4.17
N TYR A 177 18.95 3.58 -4.40
CA TYR A 177 18.38 2.52 -3.57
C TYR A 177 18.93 2.57 -2.14
N SER A 178 20.24 2.75 -1.99
CA SER A 178 20.91 2.82 -0.70
C SER A 178 20.42 4.05 0.07
N TYR A 179 20.38 5.22 -0.57
CA TYR A 179 19.83 6.45 0.00
C TYR A 179 18.39 6.25 0.49
N TYR A 180 17.49 5.74 -0.36
CA TYR A 180 16.10 5.50 0.00
C TYR A 180 15.98 4.52 1.19
N SER A 181 16.71 3.41 1.13
CA SER A 181 16.64 2.33 2.12
C SER A 181 17.24 2.72 3.47
N GLU A 182 18.33 3.49 3.50
CA GLU A 182 18.91 4.01 4.74
C GLU A 182 18.00 5.03 5.42
N GLN A 183 17.43 5.98 4.66
CA GLN A 183 16.55 7.01 5.20
C GLN A 183 15.25 6.41 5.74
N ILE A 184 14.61 5.50 4.99
CA ILE A 184 13.37 4.85 5.45
C ILE A 184 13.62 3.97 6.69
N THR A 185 14.77 3.30 6.76
CA THR A 185 15.16 2.48 7.93
C THR A 185 15.42 3.37 9.15
N ALA A 186 16.16 4.48 8.97
CA ALA A 186 16.42 5.42 10.04
C ALA A 186 15.12 6.05 10.58
N PHE A 187 14.18 6.40 9.70
CA PHE A 187 12.87 6.92 10.08
C PHE A 187 12.05 5.89 10.85
N ASN A 188 12.00 4.64 10.38
CA ASN A 188 11.30 3.54 11.05
C ASN A 188 11.87 3.27 12.46
N SER A 189 13.20 3.32 12.63
CA SER A 189 13.83 3.19 13.94
C SER A 189 13.43 4.33 14.90
N LYS A 190 13.41 5.58 14.42
CA LYS A 190 12.96 6.74 15.22
C LYS A 190 11.49 6.62 15.65
N LEU A 191 10.62 6.15 14.76
CA LEU A 191 9.22 5.89 15.06
C LEU A 191 9.04 4.83 16.16
N LYS A 192 9.88 3.78 16.18
CA LYS A 192 9.85 2.74 17.21
C LYS A 192 10.38 3.19 18.56
N GLU A 193 11.34 4.12 18.57
CA GLU A 193 11.99 4.64 19.79
C GLU A 193 11.17 5.73 20.50
N THR A 194 10.19 6.33 19.83
CA THR A 194 9.22 7.27 20.43
C THR A 194 7.84 6.61 20.54
N PRO A 195 7.61 5.71 21.52
CA PRO A 195 6.29 5.15 21.75
C PRO A 195 5.37 6.28 22.20
N ASP A 196 4.44 6.68 21.36
CA ASP A 196 3.29 7.47 21.79
C ASP A 196 2.39 6.55 22.63
N PRO A 197 2.27 6.76 23.97
CA PRO A 197 1.54 5.86 24.84
C PRO A 197 0.05 5.77 24.54
N GLN A 198 -0.48 6.60 23.62
CA GLN A 198 -1.91 6.71 23.35
C GLN A 198 -2.38 6.12 22.00
N ASN A 199 -1.51 5.71 21.07
CA ASN A 199 -1.95 5.33 19.71
C ASN A 199 -1.03 4.31 19.03
N HIS A 200 -1.11 3.06 19.47
CA HIS A 200 0.01 2.13 19.32
C HIS A 200 0.19 1.44 17.95
N ASP A 201 -0.77 1.45 17.01
CA ASP A 201 -0.60 0.67 15.75
C ASP A 201 -1.00 1.39 14.44
N ASN A 202 -2.05 2.23 14.43
CA ASN A 202 -2.56 2.79 13.18
C ASN A 202 -1.79 4.02 12.64
N HIS A 203 -0.98 4.69 13.46
CA HIS A 203 -0.28 5.93 13.06
C HIS A 203 1.14 5.71 12.53
N THR A 204 1.76 4.57 12.85
CA THR A 204 3.13 4.26 12.42
C THR A 204 3.17 3.96 10.92
N GLY A 205 2.19 3.22 10.41
CA GLY A 205 2.07 2.89 8.98
C GLY A 205 1.84 4.12 8.10
N SER A 206 0.90 4.99 8.48
CA SER A 206 0.60 6.23 7.74
C SER A 206 1.80 7.18 7.68
N LYS A 207 2.51 7.36 8.80
CA LYS A 207 3.70 8.22 8.82
C LYS A 207 4.84 7.64 7.97
N LEU A 208 4.99 6.32 7.94
CA LEU A 208 6.00 5.66 7.11
C LEU A 208 5.66 5.78 5.62
N GLU A 209 4.38 5.68 5.25
CA GLU A 209 3.90 5.88 3.88
C GLU A 209 4.11 7.34 3.41
N GLU A 210 3.78 8.32 4.26
CA GLU A 210 4.03 9.73 3.98
C GLU A 210 5.53 9.98 3.73
N GLU A 211 6.40 9.44 4.59
CA GLU A 211 7.85 9.57 4.42
C GLU A 211 8.34 8.85 3.16
N GLY A 212 7.79 7.69 2.83
CA GLY A 212 8.10 6.96 1.60
C GLY A 212 7.83 7.80 0.35
N ILE A 213 6.67 8.47 0.26
CA ILE A 213 6.33 9.36 -0.84
C ILE A 213 7.31 10.55 -0.90
N LYS A 214 7.70 11.09 0.26
CA LYS A 214 8.68 12.19 0.29
C LYS A 214 10.05 11.77 -0.20
N LEU A 215 10.51 10.60 0.20
CA LEU A 215 11.78 10.04 -0.25
C LEU A 215 11.76 9.72 -1.74
N GLU A 216 10.63 9.24 -2.27
CA GLU A 216 10.43 9.05 -3.71
C GLU A 216 10.64 10.35 -4.50
N ASP A 217 10.05 11.46 -4.06
CA ASP A 217 10.20 12.76 -4.71
C ASP A 217 11.65 13.29 -4.57
N GLN A 218 12.29 13.09 -3.41
CA GLN A 218 13.70 13.45 -3.21
C GLN A 218 14.65 12.65 -4.10
N VAL A 219 14.43 11.35 -4.24
CA VAL A 219 15.22 10.49 -5.13
C VAL A 219 15.09 10.96 -6.58
N TYR A 220 13.89 11.36 -7.00
CA TYR A 220 13.72 11.94 -8.33
C TYR A 220 14.53 13.24 -8.48
N LEU A 221 14.47 14.15 -7.51
CA LEU A 221 15.21 15.43 -7.57
C LEU A 221 16.74 15.25 -7.60
N VAL A 222 17.27 14.25 -6.90
CA VAL A 222 18.72 14.01 -6.77
C VAL A 222 19.26 13.12 -7.90
N TYR A 223 18.56 12.04 -8.22
CA TYR A 223 19.04 10.97 -9.10
C TYR A 223 18.27 10.85 -10.41
N GLY A 224 17.18 11.62 -10.60
CA GLY A 224 16.35 11.56 -11.81
C GLY A 224 15.53 10.26 -11.94
N ILE A 225 15.48 9.43 -10.90
CA ILE A 225 14.77 8.15 -10.92
C ILE A 225 13.31 8.39 -10.53
N HIS A 226 12.39 8.12 -11.47
CA HIS A 226 10.96 8.28 -11.21
C HIS A 226 10.48 7.29 -10.14
N TYR A 227 9.52 7.70 -9.31
CA TYR A 227 9.06 6.90 -8.16
C TYR A 227 8.64 5.46 -8.54
N ARG A 228 8.01 5.29 -9.71
CA ARG A 228 7.65 3.95 -10.23
C ARG A 228 8.86 3.07 -10.54
N GLN A 229 9.94 3.66 -11.06
CA GLN A 229 11.19 2.94 -11.29
C GLN A 229 11.85 2.58 -9.97
N LEU A 230 11.89 3.53 -9.03
CA LEU A 230 12.42 3.32 -7.68
C LEU A 230 11.68 2.17 -6.97
N ARG A 231 10.35 2.16 -6.98
CA ARG A 231 9.55 1.07 -6.39
C ARG A 231 9.88 -0.29 -7.00
N LYS A 232 10.08 -0.38 -8.32
CA LYS A 232 10.51 -1.63 -8.98
C LYS A 232 11.90 -2.06 -8.52
N ILE A 233 12.85 -1.13 -8.43
CA ILE A 233 14.21 -1.40 -7.94
C ILE A 233 14.15 -1.94 -6.51
N VAL A 234 13.39 -1.28 -5.63
CA VAL A 234 13.21 -1.68 -4.22
C VAL A 234 12.65 -3.11 -4.13
N LEU A 235 11.57 -3.40 -4.86
CA LEU A 235 10.96 -4.73 -4.88
C LEU A 235 11.93 -5.81 -5.38
N GLN A 236 12.64 -5.55 -6.48
CA GLN A 236 13.63 -6.48 -7.04
C GLN A 236 14.76 -6.79 -6.05
N ARG A 237 15.27 -5.78 -5.34
CA ARG A 237 16.36 -5.95 -4.36
C ARG A 237 15.87 -6.64 -3.08
N GLN A 238 14.62 -6.43 -2.66
CA GLN A 238 13.99 -7.18 -1.56
C GLN A 238 13.84 -8.68 -1.90
N ASN A 239 13.40 -9.01 -3.11
CA ASN A 239 13.27 -10.39 -3.59
C ASN A 239 14.63 -11.08 -3.80
N SER A 240 15.68 -10.31 -4.08
CA SER A 240 17.05 -10.82 -4.21
C SER A 240 17.68 -11.12 -2.83
N SER A 241 17.35 -10.30 -1.83
CA SER A 241 17.85 -10.47 -0.45
C SER A 241 17.23 -11.68 0.25
N SER A 242 16.00 -12.05 -0.08
CA SER A 242 15.29 -13.22 0.48
C SER A 242 15.72 -14.57 -0.09
N ASN A 243 16.50 -14.57 -1.18
CA ASN A 243 17.01 -15.78 -1.86
C ASN A 243 18.49 -16.09 -1.57
N ASN A 244 19.13 -15.40 -0.63
CA ASN A 244 20.51 -15.73 -0.21
C ASN A 244 20.51 -16.91 0.77
N PRO A 245 21.07 -18.09 0.42
CA PRO A 245 21.13 -19.26 1.31
C PRO A 245 22.18 -19.12 2.43
N ALA A 246 22.76 -17.92 2.64
CA ALA A 246 23.87 -17.70 3.56
C ALA A 246 23.43 -17.27 4.98
N ASP A 247 22.15 -16.96 5.18
CA ASP A 247 21.58 -16.55 6.49
C ASP A 247 20.41 -17.45 6.94
N ALA A 248 20.37 -18.72 6.50
CA ALA A 248 19.43 -19.74 6.97
C ALA A 248 20.14 -20.83 7.79
#